data_AF-A0A413HA81-F1
#
_entry.id   AF-A0A413HA81-F1
#
_cell.length_a   1.000
_cell.length_b   1.000
_cell.length_c   1.000
_cell.angle_alpha   90.00
_cell.angle_beta   90.00
_cell.angle_gamma   90.00
#
_symmetry.space_group_name_H-M   'P 1'
#
loop_
_entity.id
_entity.type
_entity.pdbx_description
1 polymer ?
#
loop_
_entity_poly.entity_id
_entity_poly.type
_entity_poly.pdbx_seq_one_letter_code
_entity_poly.pdbx_strand_id
1 'polypeptide(L)'
;MTFYNIYNSKPLPTFAKNNTMKKQLVDYIYTQLMRQDLSKLPCYLKGGTMEIFLFLALYSEIRGSEEARYMASIILADTQKKELNNQIHSLLKGRLGVSWGIQYLANKNILEADEEVMKFRSIGMQDCMSYRLLAPIPTNKDDQVFSSGIYMSQLRVPKNSSEQYAHNERIIILLDECERLLLHSIPLIYSPSEMPLSMLHSILYFLLQADRTGIYPFLTRKLLKYAPQLYHKILNRGTPSDQYICLALMSKSNTSLQEISDDQASIDFIANLGFYSLLYDTPQIFSSPFQLIHKNQAFTKYIKEQIQENSLDISTLCGLGFGLLNMEGGIS
;
A
#
# COMPACT_ATOMS: atom_id res chain seq x y z
N MET A 1 19.36 7.02 9.32
CA MET A 1 17.95 7.42 9.15
C MET A 1 17.46 8.14 10.38
N THR A 2 17.18 9.43 10.22
CA THR A 2 16.69 10.32 11.29
C THR A 2 15.28 10.79 10.91
N PHE A 3 14.38 10.94 11.89
CA PHE A 3 13.08 11.59 11.65
C PHE A 3 13.27 13.10 11.60
N TYR A 4 12.56 13.80 10.71
CA TYR A 4 12.59 15.27 10.70
C TYR A 4 12.02 15.83 12.01
N ASN A 5 12.71 16.83 12.58
CA ASN A 5 12.18 17.64 13.68
C ASN A 5 11.16 18.65 13.15
N ILE A 6 9.89 18.25 13.01
CA ILE A 6 8.81 19.15 12.61
C ILE A 6 7.99 19.53 13.85
N TYR A 7 8.44 20.56 14.55
CA TYR A 7 7.57 21.30 15.47
C TYR A 7 6.99 22.51 14.72
N ASN A 8 5.82 22.32 14.11
CA ASN A 8 4.92 23.42 13.74
C ASN A 8 3.48 23.00 14.03
N SER A 9 3.13 23.07 15.31
CA SER A 9 1.76 22.94 15.80
C SER A 9 0.93 24.15 15.36
N LYS A 10 0.35 24.09 14.16
CA LYS A 10 -0.85 24.88 13.87
C LYS A 10 -2.08 24.04 14.22
N PRO A 11 -2.91 24.46 15.19
CA PRO A 11 -4.12 23.73 15.52
C PRO A 11 -5.08 23.77 14.33
N LEU A 12 -5.40 22.60 13.77
CA LEU A 12 -6.46 22.44 12.79
C LEU A 12 -7.84 22.65 13.47
N PRO A 13 -8.84 23.23 12.78
CA PRO A 13 -10.11 23.61 13.37
C PRO A 13 -10.89 22.40 13.89
N THR A 14 -11.51 22.58 15.05
CA THR A 14 -12.33 21.60 15.75
C THR A 14 -13.62 21.28 14.98
N PHE A 15 -13.64 20.16 14.25
CA PHE A 15 -14.88 19.54 13.77
C PHE A 15 -15.45 18.57 14.82
N ALA A 16 -16.71 18.82 15.21
CA ALA A 16 -17.39 18.33 16.40
C ALA A 16 -17.87 16.87 16.36
N LYS A 17 -17.82 16.22 17.54
CA LYS A 17 -18.41 14.94 18.01
C LYS A 17 -18.17 13.65 17.20
N ASN A 18 -18.30 13.61 15.87
CA ASN A 18 -18.03 12.41 15.06
C ASN A 18 -16.52 12.12 14.89
N ASN A 19 -15.68 13.10 15.20
CA ASN A 19 -14.22 12.98 15.14
C ASN A 19 -13.66 12.21 16.35
N THR A 20 -14.40 12.13 17.47
CA THR A 20 -13.89 11.54 18.72
C THR A 20 -13.76 10.03 18.65
N MET A 21 -14.73 9.35 18.02
CA MET A 21 -14.73 7.87 17.97
C MET A 21 -13.67 7.31 17.02
N LYS A 22 -13.47 7.95 15.86
CA LYS A 22 -12.40 7.58 14.91
C LYS A 22 -11.03 7.73 15.55
N LYS A 23 -10.83 8.86 16.26
CA LYS A 23 -9.62 9.11 17.01
C LYS A 23 -9.34 8.02 18.05
N GLN A 24 -10.37 7.67 18.82
CA GLN A 24 -10.28 6.59 19.80
C GLN A 24 -9.93 5.24 19.17
N LEU A 25 -10.51 4.89 18.01
CA LEU A 25 -10.19 3.63 17.33
C LEU A 25 -8.71 3.57 16.92
N VAL A 26 -8.17 4.65 16.37
CA VAL A 26 -6.73 4.73 16.03
C VAL A 26 -5.87 4.57 17.27
N ASP A 27 -6.23 5.21 18.38
CA ASP A 27 -5.45 5.13 19.63
C ASP A 27 -5.52 3.71 20.26
N TYR A 28 -6.65 3.00 20.12
CA TYR A 28 -6.75 1.58 20.49
C TYR A 28 -5.87 0.70 19.61
N ILE A 29 -5.86 0.92 18.29
CA ILE A 29 -4.97 0.21 17.35
C ILE A 29 -3.51 0.42 17.74
N TYR A 30 -3.10 1.66 17.99
CA TYR A 30 -1.76 1.99 18.48
C TYR A 30 -1.40 1.17 19.74
N THR A 31 -2.28 1.20 20.75
CA THR A 31 -2.06 0.48 22.01
C THR A 31 -1.88 -1.03 21.78
N GLN A 32 -2.61 -1.63 20.83
CA GLN A 32 -2.49 -3.05 20.54
C GLN A 32 -1.24 -3.40 19.73
N LEU A 33 -0.87 -2.58 18.76
CA LEU A 33 0.36 -2.77 18.00
C LEU A 33 1.61 -2.65 18.89
N MET A 34 1.56 -1.77 19.90
CA MET A 34 2.59 -1.61 20.92
C MET A 34 2.81 -2.84 21.82
N ARG A 35 1.85 -3.77 21.87
CA ARG A 35 1.94 -5.02 22.64
C ARG A 35 2.47 -6.21 21.83
N GLN A 36 2.68 -6.03 20.52
CA GLN A 36 3.10 -7.12 19.64
C GLN A 36 4.56 -7.50 19.90
N ASP A 37 4.84 -8.80 19.84
CA ASP A 37 6.22 -9.32 19.93
C ASP A 37 6.92 -9.19 18.57
N LEU A 38 7.58 -8.05 18.37
CA LEU A 38 8.28 -7.69 17.14
C LEU A 38 9.36 -8.70 16.72
N SER A 39 9.93 -9.45 17.68
CA SER A 39 11.02 -10.41 17.43
C SER A 39 10.56 -11.60 16.59
N LYS A 40 9.27 -11.94 16.63
CA LYS A 40 8.68 -13.07 15.91
C LYS A 40 8.19 -12.71 14.51
N LEU A 41 8.19 -11.42 14.17
CA LEU A 41 7.59 -10.92 12.93
C LEU A 41 8.63 -10.81 11.81
N PRO A 42 8.26 -11.16 10.56
CA PRO A 42 9.10 -10.93 9.40
C PRO A 42 9.15 -9.42 9.06
N CYS A 43 10.12 -8.99 8.25
CA CYS A 43 10.25 -7.60 7.78
C CYS A 43 9.25 -7.21 6.67
N TYR A 44 8.11 -7.88 6.59
CA TYR A 44 7.15 -7.71 5.50
C TYR A 44 6.41 -6.38 5.60
N LEU A 45 6.09 -5.81 4.43
CA LEU A 45 5.24 -4.62 4.33
C LEU A 45 3.79 -4.94 4.71
N LYS A 46 3.34 -6.17 4.47
CA LYS A 46 2.02 -6.65 4.90
C LYS A 46 2.18 -7.84 5.85
N GLY A 47 1.65 -7.71 7.07
CA GLY A 47 1.73 -8.68 8.16
C GLY A 47 3.08 -8.73 8.86
N GLY A 48 3.92 -7.70 8.73
CA GLY A 48 5.28 -7.70 9.25
C GLY A 48 5.67 -6.43 10.03
N THR A 49 6.92 -6.39 10.50
CA THR A 49 7.44 -5.26 11.28
C THR A 49 7.44 -3.96 10.49
N MET A 50 7.59 -4.02 9.16
CA MET A 50 7.59 -2.83 8.31
C MET A 50 6.20 -2.17 8.25
N GLU A 51 5.14 -2.97 8.32
CA GLU A 51 3.76 -2.45 8.40
C GLU A 51 3.53 -1.67 9.70
N ILE A 52 3.95 -2.26 10.83
CA ILE A 52 3.85 -1.63 12.16
C ILE A 52 4.70 -0.35 12.19
N PHE A 53 5.92 -0.40 11.66
CA PHE A 53 6.80 0.76 11.55
C PHE A 53 6.12 1.91 10.81
N LEU A 54 5.54 1.65 9.64
CA LEU A 54 4.83 2.67 8.87
C LEU A 54 3.66 3.25 9.64
N PHE A 55 2.86 2.40 10.30
CA PHE A 55 1.75 2.85 11.12
C PHE A 55 2.23 3.78 12.24
N LEU A 56 3.25 3.38 13.00
CA LEU A 56 3.78 4.17 14.12
C LEU A 56 4.39 5.50 13.65
N ALA A 57 5.10 5.50 12.53
CA ALA A 57 5.65 6.71 11.94
C ALA A 57 4.54 7.71 11.58
N LEU A 58 3.51 7.26 10.86
CA LEU A 58 2.36 8.09 10.47
C LEU A 58 1.54 8.55 11.67
N TYR A 59 1.27 7.65 12.62
CA TYR A 59 0.59 7.97 13.86
C TYR A 59 1.36 9.04 14.63
N SER A 60 2.68 8.92 14.75
CA SER A 60 3.51 9.91 15.45
C SER A 60 3.42 11.29 14.82
N GLU A 61 3.34 11.37 13.49
CA GLU A 61 3.23 12.64 12.76
C GLU A 61 1.85 13.29 12.96
N ILE A 62 0.77 12.50 12.86
CA ILE A 62 -0.60 13.00 13.01
C ILE A 62 -0.93 13.37 14.46
N ARG A 63 -0.42 12.59 15.43
CA ARG A 63 -0.73 12.76 16.86
C ARG A 63 0.31 13.54 17.64
N GLY A 64 1.49 13.79 17.07
CA GLY A 64 2.62 14.36 17.80
C GLY A 64 3.14 13.45 18.92
N SER A 65 3.07 12.12 18.74
CA SER A 65 3.47 11.15 19.76
C SER A 65 4.97 10.84 19.70
N GLU A 66 5.73 11.33 20.68
CA GLU A 66 7.18 11.06 20.80
C GLU A 66 7.46 9.57 21.06
N GLU A 67 6.63 8.90 21.85
CA GLU A 67 6.75 7.47 22.13
C GLU A 67 6.59 6.64 20.84
N ALA A 68 5.57 6.91 20.04
CA ALA A 68 5.37 6.23 18.76
C ALA A 68 6.55 6.45 17.80
N ARG A 69 7.10 7.68 17.78
CA ARG A 69 8.28 8.02 16.97
C ARG A 69 9.53 7.26 17.44
N TYR A 70 9.75 7.21 18.75
CA TYR A 70 10.85 6.45 19.35
C TYR A 70 10.73 4.96 19.00
N MET A 71 9.54 4.38 19.11
CA MET A 71 9.29 2.98 18.78
C MET A 71 9.47 2.68 17.29
N ALA A 72 9.00 3.58 16.42
CA ALA A 72 9.27 3.48 14.98
C ALA A 72 10.78 3.48 14.70
N SER A 73 11.57 4.30 15.40
CA SER A 73 13.03 4.31 15.25
C SER A 73 13.69 2.99 15.68
N ILE A 74 13.19 2.34 16.73
CA ILE A 74 13.67 1.03 17.18
C ILE A 74 13.38 -0.04 16.11
N ILE A 75 12.16 -0.10 15.59
CA ILE A 75 11.77 -1.10 14.57
C ILE A 75 12.58 -0.89 13.28
N LEU A 76 12.82 0.35 12.89
CA LEU A 76 13.66 0.65 11.73
C LEU A 76 15.08 0.12 11.91
N ALA A 77 15.69 0.36 13.08
CA ALA A 77 17.02 -0.14 13.40
C ALA A 77 17.08 -1.68 13.44
N ASP A 78 16.02 -2.34 13.93
CA ASP A 78 15.91 -3.80 13.90
C ASP A 78 15.79 -4.33 12.46
N THR A 79 14.95 -3.69 11.64
CA THR A 79 14.75 -4.05 10.23
C THR A 79 16.06 -3.95 9.43
N GLN A 80 16.94 -3.01 9.77
CA GLN A 80 18.28 -2.90 9.17
C GLN A 80 19.21 -4.05 9.57
N LYS A 81 19.05 -4.61 10.77
CA LYS A 81 19.89 -5.72 11.26
C LYS A 81 19.46 -7.07 10.69
N LYS A 82 18.18 -7.24 10.33
CA LYS A 82 17.72 -8.49 9.71
C LYS A 82 18.35 -8.64 8.32
N GLU A 83 18.73 -9.86 7.96
CA GLU A 83 19.39 -10.17 6.69
C GLU A 83 18.45 -9.96 5.49
N LEU A 84 18.33 -8.70 5.06
CA LEU A 84 17.52 -8.35 3.89
C LEU A 84 18.02 -9.11 2.65
N ASN A 85 19.33 -9.33 2.50
CA ASN A 85 19.93 -9.94 1.31
C ASN A 85 19.33 -11.30 0.89
N ASN A 86 18.75 -12.05 1.83
CA ASN A 86 18.19 -13.38 1.59
C ASN A 86 16.67 -13.39 1.36
N GLN A 87 16.02 -12.22 1.34
CA GLN A 87 14.58 -12.12 1.16
C GLN A 87 14.19 -12.01 -0.33
N ILE A 88 12.95 -12.44 -0.61
CA ILE A 88 12.32 -12.37 -1.93
C ILE A 88 12.21 -10.91 -2.40
N HIS A 89 12.31 -10.67 -3.71
CA HIS A 89 12.13 -9.37 -4.35
C HIS A 89 10.64 -8.99 -4.55
N SER A 90 9.80 -9.16 -3.52
CA SER A 90 8.37 -8.80 -3.59
C SER A 90 8.04 -7.59 -2.72
N LEU A 91 6.98 -6.86 -3.08
CA LEU A 91 6.54 -5.69 -2.33
C LEU A 91 5.90 -6.07 -1.00
N LEU A 92 4.98 -7.05 -0.99
CA LEU A 92 4.20 -7.34 0.22
C LEU A 92 5.01 -8.12 1.26
N LYS A 93 5.84 -9.08 0.81
CA LYS A 93 6.54 -10.05 1.67
C LYS A 93 8.06 -10.05 1.44
N GLY A 94 8.62 -8.96 0.96
CA GLY A 94 10.00 -8.93 0.52
C GLY A 94 10.69 -7.58 0.71
N ARG A 95 11.95 -7.52 0.24
CA ARG A 95 12.83 -6.35 0.42
C ARG A 95 12.28 -5.10 -0.23
N LEU A 96 11.60 -5.27 -1.36
CA LEU A 96 11.04 -4.15 -2.11
C LEU A 96 9.99 -3.41 -1.29
N GLY A 97 9.27 -4.11 -0.40
CA GLY A 97 8.35 -3.50 0.58
C GLY A 97 9.04 -2.61 1.61
N VAL A 98 10.21 -3.03 2.09
CA VAL A 98 11.03 -2.24 3.02
C VAL A 98 11.54 -0.98 2.33
N SER A 99 12.11 -1.11 1.13
CA SER A 99 12.53 0.02 0.31
C SER A 99 11.37 0.96 -0.03
N TRP A 100 10.19 0.42 -0.34
CA TRP A 100 8.99 1.19 -0.60
C TRP A 100 8.58 2.01 0.63
N GLY A 101 8.49 1.40 1.81
CA GLY A 101 8.03 2.09 3.01
C GLY A 101 8.98 3.19 3.48
N ILE A 102 10.30 2.97 3.39
CA ILE A 102 11.30 4.01 3.69
C ILE A 102 11.17 5.18 2.70
N GLN A 103 11.07 4.88 1.40
CA GLN A 103 10.91 5.89 0.36
C GLN A 103 9.59 6.67 0.52
N TYR A 104 8.50 5.99 0.90
CA TYR A 104 7.20 6.61 1.16
C TYR A 104 7.29 7.64 2.29
N LEU A 105 7.89 7.30 3.43
CA LEU A 105 8.07 8.24 4.54
C LEU A 105 9.03 9.38 4.18
N ALA A 106 10.09 9.12 3.41
CA ALA A 106 10.99 10.16 2.92
C ALA A 106 10.25 11.13 1.97
N ASN A 107 9.38 10.62 1.10
CA ASN A 107 8.55 11.45 0.22
C ASN A 107 7.55 12.33 0.98
N LYS A 108 7.08 11.90 2.15
CA LYS A 108 6.21 12.71 3.02
C LYS A 108 6.99 13.59 4.01
N ASN A 109 8.33 13.66 3.90
CA ASN A 109 9.23 14.37 4.80
C ASN A 109 9.07 13.95 6.28
N ILE A 110 8.76 12.68 6.52
CA ILE A 110 8.75 12.11 7.88
C ILE A 110 10.15 11.59 8.23
N LEU A 111 10.82 10.97 7.27
CA LEU A 111 12.23 10.57 7.36
C LEU A 111 13.12 11.53 6.56
N GLU A 112 14.28 11.86 7.12
CA GLU A 112 15.33 12.61 6.43
C GLU A 112 15.95 11.78 5.29
N ALA A 113 16.11 12.40 4.12
CA ALA A 113 16.72 11.78 2.96
C ALA A 113 18.26 11.74 3.10
N ASP A 114 18.75 10.90 4.01
CA ASP A 114 20.16 10.66 4.28
C ASP A 114 20.75 9.53 3.42
N GLU A 115 22.04 9.23 3.62
CA GLU A 115 22.74 8.15 2.91
C GLU A 115 22.06 6.79 3.06
N GLU A 116 21.43 6.53 4.21
CA GLU A 116 20.72 5.27 4.47
C GLU A 116 19.42 5.21 3.64
N VAL A 117 18.63 6.28 3.56
CA VAL A 117 17.48 6.32 2.64
C VAL A 117 17.93 6.09 1.20
N MET A 118 19.03 6.71 0.79
CA MET A 118 19.58 6.55 -0.57
C MET A 118 20.08 5.11 -0.85
N LYS A 119 20.61 4.42 0.17
CA LYS A 119 20.95 3.00 0.10
C LYS A 119 19.70 2.14 -0.13
N PHE A 120 18.63 2.33 0.64
CA PHE A 120 17.38 1.58 0.44
C PHE A 120 16.69 1.89 -0.90
N ARG A 121 16.83 3.12 -1.40
CA ARG A 121 16.41 3.49 -2.76
C ARG A 121 17.19 2.72 -3.82
N SER A 122 18.50 2.58 -3.65
CA SER A 122 19.36 1.83 -4.56
C SER A 122 19.01 0.33 -4.56
N ILE A 123 18.78 -0.25 -3.37
CA ILE A 123 18.30 -1.63 -3.20
C ILE A 123 16.95 -1.82 -3.91
N GLY A 124 15.98 -0.94 -3.68
CA GLY A 124 14.65 -1.04 -4.28
C GLY A 124 14.71 -0.93 -5.80
N MET A 125 15.58 -0.05 -6.32
CA MET A 125 15.79 0.08 -7.77
C MET A 125 16.41 -1.19 -8.39
N GLN A 126 17.38 -1.80 -7.71
CA GLN A 126 17.97 -3.06 -8.14
C GLN A 126 16.92 -4.18 -8.16
N ASP A 127 16.13 -4.32 -7.10
CA ASP A 127 15.11 -5.36 -6.97
C ASP A 127 14.00 -5.20 -8.01
N CYS A 128 13.55 -3.96 -8.23
CA CYS A 128 12.56 -3.60 -9.23
C CYS A 128 12.94 -4.09 -10.64
N MET A 129 14.24 -4.06 -10.97
CA MET A 129 14.74 -4.43 -12.29
C MET A 129 15.22 -5.87 -12.41
N SER A 130 15.69 -6.48 -11.32
CA SER A 130 16.26 -7.84 -11.33
C SER A 130 15.22 -8.88 -11.71
N TYR A 131 13.93 -8.63 -11.43
CA TYR A 131 12.85 -9.58 -11.69
C TYR A 131 12.66 -9.94 -13.17
N ARG A 132 12.91 -8.98 -14.08
CA ARG A 132 12.75 -9.18 -15.53
C ARG A 132 13.81 -10.09 -16.14
N LEU A 133 14.98 -10.20 -15.51
CA LEU A 133 16.09 -11.02 -16.02
C LEU A 133 15.90 -12.51 -15.74
N LEU A 134 14.95 -12.87 -14.86
CA LEU A 134 14.80 -14.22 -14.35
C LEU A 134 13.72 -15.04 -15.07
N ALA A 135 12.69 -14.40 -15.66
CA ALA A 135 11.61 -15.10 -16.35
C ALA A 135 10.91 -14.25 -17.43
N PRO A 136 10.35 -14.86 -18.50
CA PRO A 136 9.59 -14.16 -19.54
C PRO A 136 8.32 -13.47 -19.02
N ILE A 137 7.65 -14.10 -18.06
CA ILE A 137 6.57 -13.52 -17.28
C ILE A 137 6.92 -13.79 -15.83
N PRO A 138 7.07 -12.75 -15.04
CA PRO A 138 7.59 -12.96 -13.72
C PRO A 138 6.34 -13.16 -12.85
N THR A 139 5.98 -14.43 -12.68
CA THR A 139 4.89 -14.92 -11.84
C THR A 139 5.49 -15.60 -10.61
N ASN A 140 5.82 -14.81 -9.60
CA ASN A 140 6.13 -15.38 -8.29
C ASN A 140 4.78 -15.69 -7.63
N LYS A 141 4.56 -16.93 -7.19
CA LYS A 141 3.34 -17.30 -6.46
C LYS A 141 3.16 -16.45 -5.20
N ASP A 142 4.24 -15.93 -4.63
CA ASP A 142 4.19 -15.06 -3.45
C ASP A 142 4.00 -13.58 -3.79
N ASP A 143 4.10 -13.19 -5.07
CA ASP A 143 3.89 -11.82 -5.52
C ASP A 143 2.56 -11.67 -6.27
N GLN A 144 1.53 -11.36 -5.51
CA GLN A 144 0.15 -11.23 -5.99
C GLN A 144 -0.15 -9.82 -6.52
N VAL A 145 0.83 -8.93 -6.58
CA VAL A 145 0.69 -7.54 -7.03
C VAL A 145 1.83 -7.16 -7.98
N PHE A 146 1.63 -6.10 -8.77
CA PHE A 146 2.65 -5.57 -9.68
C PHE A 146 3.68 -4.73 -8.90
N SER A 147 4.51 -5.42 -8.12
CA SER A 147 5.45 -4.85 -7.15
C SER A 147 6.34 -3.75 -7.74
N SER A 148 6.99 -4.03 -8.87
CA SER A 148 7.86 -3.06 -9.56
C SER A 148 7.11 -1.80 -10.01
N GLY A 149 5.89 -1.96 -10.53
CA GLY A 149 5.04 -0.82 -10.91
C GLY A 149 4.63 0.05 -9.73
N ILE A 150 4.24 -0.57 -8.61
CA ILE A 150 3.90 0.17 -7.38
C ILE A 150 5.12 0.93 -6.84
N TYR A 151 6.28 0.28 -6.80
CA TYR A 151 7.51 0.93 -6.35
C TYR A 151 7.93 2.09 -7.25
N MET A 152 7.96 1.88 -8.57
CA MET A 152 8.32 2.94 -9.51
C MET A 152 7.37 4.13 -9.44
N SER A 153 6.09 3.90 -9.17
CA SER A 153 5.09 4.96 -9.01
C SER A 153 5.35 5.90 -7.81
N GLN A 154 6.10 5.45 -6.81
CA GLN A 154 6.47 6.29 -5.65
C GLN A 154 7.70 7.16 -5.91
N LEU A 155 8.48 6.91 -6.97
CA LEU A 155 9.72 7.63 -7.19
C LEU A 155 9.44 8.99 -7.84
N ARG A 156 9.90 10.06 -7.19
CA ARG A 156 9.89 11.40 -7.79
C ARG A 156 10.75 11.42 -9.05
N VAL A 157 10.26 12.05 -10.10
CA VAL A 157 11.01 12.25 -11.35
C VAL A 157 12.29 13.03 -11.03
N PRO A 158 13.49 12.49 -11.35
CA PRO A 158 14.73 13.20 -11.13
C PRO A 158 14.79 14.51 -11.93
N LYS A 159 15.41 15.54 -11.36
CA LYS A 159 15.64 16.82 -12.06
C LYS A 159 16.83 16.78 -13.01
N ASN A 160 17.77 15.86 -12.75
CA ASN A 160 18.94 15.65 -13.61
C ASN A 160 18.50 14.93 -14.89
N SER A 161 18.90 15.45 -16.05
CA SER A 161 18.49 14.94 -17.35
C SER A 161 18.87 13.47 -17.55
N SER A 162 20.08 13.04 -17.16
CA SER A 162 20.52 11.64 -17.33
C SER A 162 19.71 10.67 -16.47
N GLU A 163 19.46 11.04 -15.21
CA GLU A 163 18.63 10.25 -14.29
C GLU A 163 17.17 10.23 -14.73
N GLN A 164 16.68 11.32 -15.31
CA GLN A 164 15.34 11.40 -15.90
C GLN A 164 15.19 10.45 -17.08
N TYR A 165 16.18 10.36 -17.98
CA TYR A 165 16.17 9.37 -19.06
C TYR A 165 16.10 7.95 -18.53
N ALA A 166 16.95 7.59 -17.56
CA ALA A 166 16.94 6.26 -16.95
C ALA A 166 15.61 5.96 -16.23
N HIS A 167 15.00 6.96 -15.59
CA HIS A 167 13.68 6.82 -14.97
C HIS A 167 12.59 6.55 -16.02
N ASN A 168 12.59 7.30 -17.12
CA ASN A 168 11.60 7.15 -18.18
C ASN A 168 11.74 5.81 -18.91
N GLU A 169 12.96 5.36 -19.16
CA GLU A 169 13.24 4.04 -19.76
C GLU A 169 12.67 2.91 -18.89
N ARG A 170 12.84 2.99 -17.56
CA ARG A 170 12.27 2.01 -16.62
C ARG A 170 10.74 1.99 -16.66
N ILE A 171 10.08 3.15 -16.78
CA ILE A 171 8.62 3.20 -16.95
C ILE A 171 8.21 2.51 -18.24
N ILE A 172 8.89 2.77 -19.36
CA ILE A 172 8.63 2.10 -20.64
C ILE A 172 8.77 0.58 -20.51
N ILE A 173 9.84 0.12 -19.87
CA ILE A 173 10.09 -1.31 -19.62
C ILE A 173 8.93 -1.98 -18.86
N LEU A 174 8.39 -1.30 -17.84
CA LEU A 174 7.26 -1.79 -17.06
C LEU A 174 5.93 -1.70 -17.82
N LEU A 175 5.76 -0.73 -18.73
CA LEU A 175 4.61 -0.68 -19.63
C LEU A 175 4.61 -1.86 -20.60
N ASP A 176 5.77 -2.24 -21.16
CA ASP A 176 5.88 -3.45 -21.98
C ASP A 176 5.52 -4.71 -21.18
N GLU A 177 5.84 -4.73 -19.89
CA GLU A 177 5.49 -5.84 -19.01
C GLU A 177 3.99 -5.89 -18.72
N CYS A 178 3.36 -4.75 -18.51
CA CYS A 178 1.90 -4.66 -18.43
C CYS A 178 1.25 -5.15 -19.73
N GLU A 179 1.83 -4.83 -20.90
CA GLU A 179 1.32 -5.35 -22.17
C GLU A 179 1.41 -6.88 -22.23
N ARG A 180 2.56 -7.46 -21.87
CA ARG A 180 2.74 -8.92 -21.78
C ARG A 180 1.72 -9.56 -20.84
N LEU A 181 1.56 -9.01 -19.63
CA LEU A 181 0.65 -9.54 -18.60
C LEU A 181 -0.82 -9.43 -19.00
N LEU A 182 -1.23 -8.35 -19.68
CA LEU A 182 -2.63 -8.10 -20.00
C LEU A 182 -3.07 -8.74 -21.33
N LEU A 183 -2.21 -8.72 -22.36
CA LEU A 183 -2.61 -9.03 -23.74
C LEU A 183 -2.09 -10.36 -24.27
N HIS A 184 -1.04 -10.93 -23.65
CA HIS A 184 -0.34 -12.07 -24.22
C HIS A 184 -0.46 -13.31 -23.35
N SER A 185 -0.83 -14.42 -23.98
CA SER A 185 -0.72 -15.76 -23.40
C SER A 185 0.58 -16.40 -23.88
N ILE A 186 1.30 -17.04 -22.97
CA ILE A 186 2.44 -17.89 -23.29
C ILE A 186 2.01 -19.34 -23.05
N PRO A 187 1.95 -20.19 -24.09
CA PRO A 187 1.52 -21.58 -23.95
C PRO A 187 2.23 -22.29 -22.79
N LEU A 188 1.46 -22.96 -21.94
CA LEU A 188 1.91 -23.71 -20.77
C LEU A 188 2.54 -22.89 -19.63
N ILE A 189 2.72 -21.58 -19.80
CA ILE A 189 3.40 -20.72 -18.82
C ILE A 189 2.41 -19.75 -18.17
N TYR A 190 1.58 -19.07 -18.97
CA TYR A 190 0.71 -18.02 -18.46
C TYR A 190 -0.42 -17.68 -19.42
N SER A 191 -1.59 -17.39 -18.87
CA SER A 191 -2.66 -16.68 -19.56
C SER A 191 -3.15 -15.48 -18.72
N PRO A 192 -3.54 -14.34 -19.34
CA PRO A 192 -4.15 -13.23 -18.61
C PRO A 192 -5.38 -13.64 -17.78
N SER A 193 -6.11 -14.68 -18.22
CA SER A 193 -7.23 -15.25 -17.48
C SER A 193 -6.84 -15.92 -16.16
N GLU A 194 -5.55 -16.19 -15.96
CA GLU A 194 -5.01 -16.83 -14.77
C GLU A 194 -4.55 -15.83 -13.70
N MET A 195 -4.44 -14.56 -14.07
CA MET A 195 -3.99 -13.49 -13.20
C MET A 195 -4.88 -13.33 -11.96
N PRO A 196 -4.31 -13.16 -10.76
CA PRO A 196 -5.09 -12.79 -9.57
C PRO A 196 -5.61 -11.35 -9.73
N LEU A 197 -6.79 -11.07 -9.16
CA LEU A 197 -7.40 -9.75 -9.32
C LEU A 197 -6.56 -8.63 -8.66
N SER A 198 -5.77 -8.97 -7.64
CA SER A 198 -4.83 -8.05 -7.00
C SER A 198 -3.70 -7.56 -7.90
N MET A 199 -3.25 -8.42 -8.83
CA MET A 199 -2.30 -8.04 -9.86
C MET A 199 -2.95 -7.07 -10.86
N LEU A 200 -4.21 -7.30 -11.24
CA LEU A 200 -4.91 -6.37 -12.15
C LEU A 200 -5.08 -4.98 -11.54
N HIS A 201 -5.52 -4.87 -10.27
CA HIS A 201 -5.70 -3.53 -9.69
C HIS A 201 -4.37 -2.81 -9.46
N SER A 202 -3.28 -3.52 -9.18
CA SER A 202 -1.94 -2.93 -9.06
C SER A 202 -1.36 -2.49 -10.40
N ILE A 203 -1.62 -3.24 -11.49
CA ILE A 203 -1.34 -2.80 -12.86
C ILE A 203 -2.17 -1.55 -13.20
N LEU A 204 -3.47 -1.55 -12.90
CA LEU A 204 -4.34 -0.38 -13.11
C LEU A 204 -3.80 0.87 -12.41
N TYR A 205 -3.41 0.73 -11.14
CA TYR A 205 -2.78 1.82 -10.39
C TYR A 205 -1.53 2.35 -11.10
N PHE A 206 -0.60 1.46 -11.47
CA PHE A 206 0.62 1.86 -12.18
C PHE A 206 0.31 2.56 -13.52
N LEU A 207 -0.61 2.02 -14.32
CA LEU A 207 -1.01 2.61 -15.60
C LEU A 207 -1.60 4.02 -15.42
N LEU A 208 -2.41 4.24 -14.39
CA LEU A 208 -2.94 5.57 -14.06
C LEU A 208 -1.83 6.56 -13.67
N GLN A 209 -0.82 6.11 -12.94
CA GLN A 209 0.34 6.96 -12.62
C GLN A 209 1.19 7.22 -13.87
N ALA A 210 1.44 6.22 -14.70
CA ALA A 210 2.17 6.36 -15.94
C ALA A 210 1.48 7.33 -16.92
N ASP A 211 0.15 7.30 -17.05
CA ASP A 211 -0.58 8.22 -17.95
C ASP A 211 -0.40 9.69 -17.51
N ARG A 212 -0.33 9.96 -16.19
CA ARG A 212 -0.05 11.30 -15.64
C ARG A 212 1.33 11.82 -16.00
N THR A 213 2.32 10.93 -16.17
CA THR A 213 3.68 11.34 -16.59
C THR A 213 3.77 11.72 -18.07
N GLY A 214 2.81 11.29 -18.90
CA GLY A 214 2.87 11.45 -20.35
C GLY A 214 3.93 10.58 -21.04
N ILE A 215 4.56 9.63 -20.34
CA ILE A 215 5.54 8.70 -20.91
C ILE A 215 4.78 7.58 -21.64
N TYR A 216 5.13 7.38 -22.93
CA TYR A 216 4.54 6.38 -23.83
C TYR A 216 2.99 6.31 -23.79
N PRO A 217 2.29 7.44 -23.99
CA PRO A 217 0.87 7.59 -23.68
C PRO A 217 -0.04 6.70 -24.54
N PHE A 218 0.40 6.36 -25.76
CA PHE A 218 -0.36 5.48 -26.64
C PHE A 218 -0.53 4.08 -26.03
N LEU A 219 0.57 3.48 -25.56
CA LEU A 219 0.54 2.15 -24.96
C LEU A 219 -0.25 2.17 -23.65
N THR A 220 0.02 3.14 -22.76
CA THR A 220 -0.69 3.27 -21.48
C THR A 220 -2.21 3.34 -21.67
N ARG A 221 -2.69 4.18 -22.61
CA ARG A 221 -4.13 4.32 -22.90
C ARG A 221 -4.73 3.09 -23.57
N LYS A 222 -3.97 2.38 -24.41
CA LYS A 222 -4.39 1.09 -24.98
C LYS A 222 -4.64 0.07 -23.87
N LEU A 223 -3.71 -0.04 -22.91
CA LEU A 223 -3.80 -0.98 -21.80
C LEU A 223 -4.94 -0.61 -20.83
N LEU A 224 -5.10 0.67 -20.49
CA LEU A 224 -6.22 1.16 -19.67
C LEU A 224 -7.59 0.85 -20.30
N LYS A 225 -7.71 0.91 -21.63
CA LYS A 225 -8.95 0.52 -22.34
C LYS A 225 -9.23 -0.97 -22.30
N TYR A 226 -8.20 -1.80 -22.23
CA TYR A 226 -8.34 -3.26 -22.21
C TYR A 226 -8.63 -3.81 -20.80
N ALA A 227 -8.05 -3.21 -19.76
CA ALA A 227 -8.16 -3.70 -18.39
C ALA A 227 -9.62 -3.96 -17.90
N PRO A 228 -10.64 -3.13 -18.23
CA PRO A 228 -12.03 -3.44 -17.90
C PRO A 228 -12.57 -4.72 -18.53
N GLN A 229 -12.11 -5.08 -19.74
CA GLN A 229 -12.52 -6.31 -20.41
C GLN A 229 -11.93 -7.54 -19.71
N LEU A 230 -10.67 -7.43 -19.25
CA LEU A 230 -10.02 -8.49 -18.49
C LEU A 230 -10.67 -8.66 -17.11
N TYR A 231 -10.98 -7.56 -16.42
CA TYR A 231 -11.65 -7.56 -15.12
C TYR A 231 -12.87 -8.49 -15.09
N HIS A 232 -13.78 -8.37 -16.06
CA HIS A 232 -14.98 -9.21 -16.12
C HIS A 232 -14.68 -10.70 -16.35
N LYS A 233 -13.53 -11.04 -16.95
CA LYS A 233 -13.11 -12.44 -17.15
C LYS A 233 -12.49 -13.05 -15.88
N ILE A 234 -11.91 -12.23 -15.00
CA ILE A 234 -11.15 -12.69 -13.83
C ILE A 234 -11.74 -12.25 -12.48
N LEU A 235 -12.95 -11.70 -12.45
CA LEU A 235 -13.55 -11.13 -11.22
C LEU A 235 -13.60 -12.14 -10.06
N ASN A 236 -13.78 -13.43 -10.38
CA ASN A 236 -13.86 -14.53 -9.40
C ASN A 236 -12.48 -14.97 -8.87
N ARG A 237 -11.38 -14.36 -9.35
CA ARG A 237 -10.01 -14.64 -8.90
C ARG A 237 -9.50 -13.63 -7.88
N GLY A 238 -10.41 -12.95 -7.18
CA GLY A 238 -10.08 -11.93 -6.20
C GLY A 238 -11.03 -11.95 -5.01
N THR A 239 -10.61 -11.26 -3.96
CA THR A 239 -11.45 -10.96 -2.80
C THR A 239 -12.47 -9.85 -3.14
N PRO A 240 -13.52 -9.67 -2.33
CA PRO A 240 -14.42 -8.51 -2.46
C PRO A 240 -13.65 -7.18 -2.43
N SER A 241 -12.57 -7.08 -1.65
CA SER A 241 -11.69 -5.91 -1.59
C SER A 241 -11.02 -5.65 -2.94
N ASP A 242 -10.47 -6.67 -3.58
CA ASP A 242 -9.79 -6.54 -4.89
C ASP A 242 -10.77 -6.08 -5.97
N GLN A 243 -12.01 -6.61 -5.94
CA GLN A 243 -13.09 -6.19 -6.84
C GLN A 243 -13.44 -4.72 -6.62
N TYR A 244 -13.54 -4.30 -5.35
CA TYR A 244 -13.83 -2.91 -5.01
C TYR A 244 -12.75 -1.96 -5.50
N ILE A 245 -11.47 -2.29 -5.24
CA ILE A 245 -10.33 -1.48 -5.67
C ILE A 245 -10.27 -1.37 -7.19
N CYS A 246 -10.46 -2.47 -7.92
CA CYS A 246 -10.57 -2.47 -9.38
C CYS A 246 -11.60 -1.45 -9.88
N LEU A 247 -12.83 -1.53 -9.36
CA LEU A 247 -13.93 -0.66 -9.79
C LEU A 247 -13.67 0.81 -9.42
N ALA A 248 -13.11 1.05 -8.23
CA ALA A 248 -12.72 2.40 -7.79
C ALA A 248 -11.66 3.01 -8.73
N LEU A 249 -10.62 2.27 -9.09
CA LEU A 249 -9.58 2.74 -10.02
C LEU A 249 -10.11 2.95 -11.44
N MET A 250 -11.09 2.15 -11.87
CA MET A 250 -11.79 2.34 -13.15
C MET A 250 -12.83 3.45 -13.15
N SER A 251 -13.00 4.18 -12.03
CA SER A 251 -14.05 5.21 -11.84
C SER A 251 -15.47 4.69 -12.13
N LYS A 252 -15.73 3.40 -11.81
CA LYS A 252 -17.04 2.78 -11.95
C LYS A 252 -17.76 2.74 -10.60
N SER A 253 -19.07 2.99 -10.62
CA SER A 253 -19.92 2.84 -9.43
C SER A 253 -19.92 1.39 -8.95
N ASN A 254 -19.76 1.18 -7.65
CA ASN A 254 -19.70 -0.15 -7.07
C ASN A 254 -20.89 -0.45 -6.16
N THR A 255 -21.57 -1.58 -6.39
CA THR A 255 -22.66 -2.11 -5.56
C THR A 255 -22.20 -3.19 -4.56
N SER A 256 -20.95 -3.67 -4.61
CA SER A 256 -20.43 -4.78 -3.79
C SER A 256 -20.47 -4.57 -2.27
N LEU A 257 -20.75 -3.36 -1.80
CA LEU A 257 -20.93 -3.07 -0.37
C LEU A 257 -22.18 -3.74 0.23
N GLN A 258 -23.13 -4.18 -0.60
CA GLN A 258 -24.42 -4.71 -0.14
C GLN A 258 -24.40 -6.22 0.19
N GLU A 259 -23.30 -6.93 -0.10
CA GLU A 259 -23.26 -8.41 -0.05
C GLU A 259 -22.43 -8.99 1.12
N ILE A 260 -21.77 -8.18 1.93
CA ILE A 260 -20.98 -8.68 3.07
C ILE A 260 -21.91 -8.86 4.28
N SER A 261 -22.32 -10.10 4.53
CA SER A 261 -23.28 -10.44 5.58
C SER A 261 -22.65 -10.68 6.97
N ASP A 262 -21.33 -10.87 7.03
CA ASP A 262 -20.59 -11.17 8.25
C ASP A 262 -19.78 -9.96 8.75
N ASP A 263 -19.81 -9.72 10.06
CA ASP A 263 -19.15 -8.58 10.69
C ASP A 263 -17.62 -8.74 10.61
N GLN A 264 -17.06 -9.93 10.81
CA GLN A 264 -15.61 -10.15 10.69
C GLN A 264 -15.14 -9.98 9.24
N ALA A 265 -15.85 -10.57 8.26
CA ALA A 265 -15.56 -10.35 6.85
C ALA A 265 -15.63 -8.86 6.45
N SER A 266 -16.53 -8.10 7.07
CA SER A 266 -16.63 -6.65 6.88
C SER A 266 -15.42 -5.88 7.44
N ILE A 267 -14.88 -6.32 8.58
CA ILE A 267 -13.63 -5.79 9.14
C ILE A 267 -12.47 -6.05 8.18
N ASP A 268 -12.29 -7.30 7.75
CA ASP A 268 -11.17 -7.69 6.88
C ASP A 268 -11.26 -7.00 5.52
N PHE A 269 -12.47 -6.82 5.00
CA PHE A 269 -12.73 -6.02 3.80
C PHE A 269 -12.23 -4.59 3.98
N ILE A 270 -12.70 -3.89 5.00
CA ILE A 270 -12.35 -2.48 5.26
C ILE A 270 -10.87 -2.31 5.58
N ALA A 271 -10.28 -3.23 6.34
CA ALA A 271 -8.86 -3.19 6.66
C ALA A 271 -7.99 -3.31 5.40
N ASN A 272 -8.33 -4.24 4.50
CA ASN A 272 -7.63 -4.38 3.22
C ASN A 272 -7.74 -3.11 2.37
N LEU A 273 -8.93 -2.48 2.32
CA LEU A 273 -9.10 -1.19 1.64
C LEU A 273 -8.24 -0.09 2.27
N GLY A 274 -8.09 -0.09 3.60
CA GLY A 274 -7.24 0.86 4.31
C GLY A 274 -5.77 0.70 3.95
N PHE A 275 -5.26 -0.53 3.91
CA PHE A 275 -3.91 -0.83 3.44
C PHE A 275 -3.66 -0.33 2.00
N TYR A 276 -4.55 -0.65 1.05
CA TYR A 276 -4.38 -0.21 -0.33
C TYR A 276 -4.63 1.29 -0.54
N SER A 277 -5.43 1.93 0.31
CA SER A 277 -5.58 3.39 0.29
C SER A 277 -4.26 4.11 0.58
N LEU A 278 -3.43 3.55 1.47
CA LEU A 278 -2.07 4.01 1.72
C LEU A 278 -1.15 3.68 0.53
N LEU A 279 -1.15 2.41 0.10
CA LEU A 279 -0.25 1.92 -0.94
C LEU A 279 -0.37 2.69 -2.25
N TYR A 280 -1.61 3.09 -2.60
CA TYR A 280 -1.95 3.81 -3.82
C TYR A 280 -2.14 5.32 -3.61
N ASP A 281 -1.88 5.85 -2.41
CA ASP A 281 -2.10 7.26 -2.07
C ASP A 281 -3.48 7.75 -2.55
N THR A 282 -4.50 6.91 -2.34
CA THR A 282 -5.88 7.12 -2.82
C THR A 282 -6.86 6.93 -1.66
N PRO A 283 -7.05 7.95 -0.79
CA PRO A 283 -7.87 7.85 0.41
C PRO A 283 -9.35 7.51 0.16
N GLN A 284 -9.86 7.74 -1.05
CA GLN A 284 -11.25 7.48 -1.44
C GLN A 284 -11.59 5.98 -1.44
N ILE A 285 -10.58 5.12 -1.64
CA ILE A 285 -10.72 3.66 -1.60
C ILE A 285 -11.23 3.21 -0.23
N PHE A 286 -10.76 3.84 0.85
CA PHE A 286 -11.16 3.50 2.22
C PHE A 286 -12.30 4.38 2.74
N SER A 287 -12.21 5.69 2.52
CA SER A 287 -13.14 6.65 3.15
C SER A 287 -14.59 6.49 2.71
N SER A 288 -14.83 6.22 1.42
CA SER A 288 -16.18 6.03 0.86
C SER A 288 -16.89 4.80 1.47
N PRO A 289 -16.31 3.59 1.46
CA PRO A 289 -16.95 2.41 2.05
C PRO A 289 -17.00 2.49 3.57
N PHE A 290 -15.96 3.03 4.22
CA PHE A 290 -15.96 3.20 5.68
C PHE A 290 -17.09 4.12 6.14
N GLN A 291 -17.35 5.23 5.45
CA GLN A 291 -18.47 6.13 5.80
C GLN A 291 -19.85 5.48 5.66
N LEU A 292 -20.02 4.58 4.69
CA LEU A 292 -21.28 3.85 4.49
C LEU A 292 -21.51 2.85 5.62
N ILE A 293 -20.49 2.10 6.00
CA ILE A 293 -20.56 1.10 7.06
C ILE A 293 -20.61 1.76 8.45
N HIS A 294 -19.87 2.86 8.67
CA HIS A 294 -19.80 3.58 9.95
C HIS A 294 -21.14 4.21 10.38
N LYS A 295 -22.09 4.41 9.45
CA LYS A 295 -23.46 4.78 9.82
C LYS A 295 -24.14 3.73 10.70
N ASN A 296 -23.66 2.48 10.67
CA ASN A 296 -24.07 1.42 11.57
C ASN A 296 -23.27 1.49 12.89
N GLN A 297 -23.91 2.00 13.94
CA GLN A 297 -23.30 2.11 15.27
C GLN A 297 -22.92 0.75 15.87
N ALA A 298 -23.65 -0.33 15.53
CA ALA A 298 -23.36 -1.68 16.02
C ALA A 298 -22.02 -2.19 15.49
N PHE A 299 -21.76 -2.02 14.19
CA PHE A 299 -20.50 -2.42 13.58
C PHE A 299 -19.28 -1.68 14.17
N THR A 300 -19.43 -0.39 14.45
CA THR A 300 -18.32 0.38 15.04
C THR A 300 -18.03 -0.03 16.48
N LYS A 301 -19.08 -0.41 17.24
CA LYS A 301 -18.92 -0.99 18.57
C LYS A 301 -18.23 -2.36 18.50
N TYR A 302 -18.62 -3.19 17.54
CA TYR A 302 -18.02 -4.50 17.29
C TYR A 302 -16.52 -4.40 16.97
N ILE A 303 -16.11 -3.50 16.05
CA ILE A 303 -14.68 -3.25 15.77
C ILE A 303 -13.91 -2.92 17.06
N LYS A 304 -14.47 -2.04 17.89
CA LYS A 304 -13.83 -1.63 19.15
C LYS A 304 -13.64 -2.82 20.09
N GLU A 305 -14.65 -3.67 20.23
CA GLU A 305 -14.59 -4.89 21.05
C GLU A 305 -13.50 -5.84 20.53
N GLN A 306 -13.46 -6.10 19.22
CA GLN A 306 -12.44 -6.96 18.61
C GLN A 306 -11.01 -6.43 18.80
N ILE A 307 -10.79 -5.11 18.67
CA ILE A 307 -9.49 -4.51 18.97
C ILE A 307 -9.13 -4.68 20.45
N GLN A 308 -10.09 -4.54 21.37
CA GLN A 308 -9.83 -4.65 22.81
C GLN A 308 -9.58 -6.09 23.28
N GLU A 309 -10.19 -7.07 22.62
CA GLU A 309 -10.04 -8.51 22.89
C GLU A 309 -8.76 -9.12 22.29
N ASN A 310 -7.95 -8.34 21.56
CA ASN A 310 -6.76 -8.79 20.83
C ASN A 310 -7.06 -9.88 19.79
N SER A 311 -8.26 -9.88 19.20
CA SER A 311 -8.67 -10.91 18.24
C SER A 311 -8.22 -10.64 16.81
N LEU A 312 -7.87 -9.39 16.49
CA LEU A 312 -7.47 -8.97 15.15
C LEU A 312 -5.98 -9.17 14.89
N ASP A 313 -5.65 -9.65 13.70
CA ASP A 313 -4.25 -9.75 13.27
C ASP A 313 -3.63 -8.38 12.93
N ILE A 314 -2.30 -8.39 12.78
CA ILE A 314 -1.51 -7.18 12.52
C ILE A 314 -1.90 -6.50 11.20
N SER A 315 -2.15 -7.26 10.14
CA SER A 315 -2.50 -6.69 8.83
C SER A 315 -3.86 -6.00 8.92
N THR A 316 -4.79 -6.58 9.65
CA THR A 316 -6.13 -6.03 9.88
C THR A 316 -6.05 -4.75 10.73
N LEU A 317 -5.28 -4.77 11.83
CA LEU A 317 -5.06 -3.60 12.68
C LEU A 317 -4.40 -2.45 11.91
N CYS A 318 -3.28 -2.72 11.24
CA CYS A 318 -2.56 -1.72 10.45
C CYS A 318 -3.40 -1.20 9.29
N GLY A 319 -4.09 -2.07 8.56
CA GLY A 319 -4.99 -1.70 7.47
C GLY A 319 -6.07 -0.71 7.90
N LEU A 320 -6.79 -1.02 8.98
CA LEU A 320 -7.75 -0.10 9.60
C LEU A 320 -7.08 1.21 10.02
N GLY A 321 -5.93 1.09 10.67
CA GLY A 321 -5.13 2.21 11.14
C GLY A 321 -4.76 3.19 10.04
N PHE A 322 -4.24 2.69 8.91
CA PHE A 322 -3.88 3.50 7.75
C PHE A 322 -5.08 4.22 7.15
N GLY A 323 -6.21 3.52 6.98
CA GLY A 323 -7.43 4.12 6.47
C GLY A 323 -7.93 5.26 7.35
N LEU A 324 -7.94 5.05 8.67
CA LEU A 324 -8.37 6.06 9.64
C LEU A 324 -7.40 7.24 9.71
N LEU A 325 -6.08 6.99 9.73
CA LEU A 325 -5.06 8.04 9.72
C LEU A 325 -5.13 8.90 8.46
N ASN A 326 -5.30 8.29 7.28
CA ASN A 326 -5.48 9.02 6.02
C ASN A 326 -6.72 9.90 6.02
N MET A 327 -7.82 9.47 6.66
CA MET A 327 -9.03 10.29 6.82
C MET A 327 -8.84 11.45 7.79
N GLU A 328 -8.03 11.31 8.84
CA GLU A 328 -7.82 12.33 9.86
C GLU A 328 -6.76 13.36 9.48
N GLY A 329 -5.65 12.91 8.88
CA GLY A 329 -4.47 13.73 8.62
C GLY A 329 -4.53 14.54 7.33
N GLY A 330 -5.48 14.25 6.43
CA GLY A 330 -5.47 14.84 5.09
C GLY A 330 -4.13 14.60 4.40
N ILE A 331 -3.57 13.39 4.54
CA ILE A 331 -2.29 13.02 3.93
C ILE A 331 -2.55 12.93 2.42
N SER A 332 -2.44 14.07 1.73
CA SER A 332 -2.33 14.19 0.27
C SER A 332 -0.93 14.68 -0.06
#